data_AF-A0AAE9S9X2-F1
#
_entry.id   AF-A0AAE9S9X2-F1
#
_cell.length_a   1.000
_cell.length_b   1.000
_cell.length_c   1.000
_cell.angle_alpha   90.00
_cell.angle_beta   90.00
_cell.angle_gamma   90.00
#
_symmetry.space_group_name_H-M   'P 1'
#
loop_
_entity.id
_entity.type
_entity.pdbx_description
1 polymer ?
#
loop_
_entity_poly.entity_id
_entity_poly.type
_entity_poly.pdbx_seq_one_letter_code
_entity_poly.pdbx_strand_id
1 'polypeptide(L)'
;MMKFIPDTMSFPFTVWMSENGFYPSHKKGFIVLKKGNEVAKISTQETKHGFAMNEVCQKKFASFCRAWMNRDKHFVDQLRMRGMAKMNQLSYQQVAA
;
A
#
# COMPACT_ATOMS: atom_id res chain seq x y z
N MET A 1 -0.36 -1.44 -18.84
CA MET A 1 0.09 -1.35 -17.44
C MET A 1 -1.12 -0.94 -16.58
N MET A 2 -1.35 -1.57 -15.42
CA MET A 2 -2.51 -1.24 -14.55
C MET A 2 -2.37 0.17 -14.01
N LYS A 3 -3.25 1.09 -14.42
CA LYS A 3 -3.19 2.53 -14.05
C LYS A 3 -3.84 2.83 -12.69
N PHE A 4 -4.70 1.94 -12.24
CA PHE A 4 -5.50 2.13 -11.03
C PHE A 4 -5.34 0.93 -10.09
N ILE A 5 -5.36 1.20 -8.79
CA ILE A 5 -5.43 0.18 -7.74
C ILE A 5 -6.85 0.14 -7.17
N PRO A 6 -7.49 -1.04 -7.10
CA PRO A 6 -8.77 -1.19 -6.43
C PRO A 6 -8.67 -0.83 -4.95
N ASP A 7 -9.72 -0.26 -4.37
CA ASP A 7 -9.73 0.11 -2.94
C ASP A 7 -9.38 -1.07 -2.02
N THR A 8 -9.98 -2.24 -2.30
CA THR A 8 -9.72 -3.48 -1.56
C THR A 8 -8.26 -3.93 -1.57
N MET A 9 -7.44 -3.43 -2.50
CA MET A 9 -6.02 -3.76 -2.60
C MET A 9 -5.11 -2.62 -2.14
N SER A 10 -5.63 -1.40 -1.97
CA SER A 10 -4.85 -0.21 -1.62
C SER A 10 -4.10 -0.39 -0.30
N PHE A 11 -4.79 -0.86 0.74
CA PHE A 11 -4.22 -1.08 2.06
C PHE A 11 -3.24 -2.27 2.09
N PRO A 12 -3.60 -3.49 1.65
CA PRO A 12 -2.66 -4.61 1.59
C PRO A 12 -1.39 -4.29 0.81
N PHE A 13 -1.53 -3.61 -0.34
CA PHE A 13 -0.40 -3.19 -1.15
C PHE A 13 0.49 -2.19 -0.41
N THR A 14 -0.09 -1.22 0.29
CA THR A 14 0.66 -0.24 1.09
C THR A 14 1.44 -0.91 2.23
N VAL A 15 0.85 -1.90 2.90
CA VAL A 15 1.53 -2.71 3.92
C VAL A 15 2.71 -3.47 3.29
N TRP A 16 2.48 -4.16 2.19
CA TRP A 16 3.53 -4.91 1.49
C TRP A 16 4.68 -3.99 1.04
N MET A 17 4.36 -2.81 0.53
CA MET A 17 5.35 -1.78 0.17
C MET A 17 6.16 -1.34 1.40
N SER A 18 5.51 -1.08 2.53
CA SER A 18 6.19 -0.71 3.79
C SER A 18 7.10 -1.82 4.31
N GLU A 19 6.68 -3.08 4.24
CA GLU A 19 7.52 -4.24 4.59
C GLU A 19 8.76 -4.34 3.68
N ASN A 20 8.69 -3.79 2.45
CA ASN A 20 9.79 -3.71 1.50
C ASN A 20 10.61 -2.40 1.57
N GLY A 21 10.39 -1.59 2.62
CA GLY A 21 11.14 -0.35 2.88
C GLY A 21 10.61 0.89 2.17
N PHE A 22 9.40 0.85 1.59
CA PHE A 22 8.72 2.03 1.09
C PHE A 22 7.81 2.63 2.16
N TYR A 23 8.25 3.70 2.81
CA TYR A 23 7.48 4.28 3.91
C TYR A 23 6.37 5.21 3.39
N PRO A 24 5.10 4.99 3.81
CA PRO A 24 3.99 5.82 3.37
C PRO A 24 3.95 7.16 4.10
N SER A 25 3.54 8.21 3.39
CA SER A 25 3.13 9.49 3.97
C SER A 25 2.01 10.12 3.15
N HIS A 26 1.23 11.01 3.77
CA HIS A 26 0.18 11.74 3.07
C HIS A 26 0.69 13.11 2.62
N LYS A 27 0.54 13.42 1.33
CA LYS A 27 0.94 14.73 0.77
C LYS A 27 0.09 15.12 -0.42
N LYS A 28 -0.54 16.30 -0.35
CA LYS A 28 -1.27 16.95 -1.47
C LYS A 28 -2.26 16.02 -2.19
N GLY A 29 -3.08 15.27 -1.44
CA GLY A 29 -4.07 14.34 -2.03
C GLY A 29 -3.48 13.02 -2.56
N PHE A 30 -2.29 12.64 -2.10
CA PHE A 30 -1.66 11.36 -2.43
C PHE A 30 -1.16 10.65 -1.18
N ILE A 31 -1.23 9.32 -1.20
CA ILE A 31 -0.34 8.46 -0.44
C ILE A 31 0.98 8.38 -1.22
N VAL A 32 2.05 8.85 -0.61
CA VAL A 32 3.40 8.86 -1.18
C VAL A 32 4.25 7.80 -0.47
N LEU A 33 4.77 6.85 -1.23
CA LEU A 33 5.59 5.73 -0.77
C LEU A 33 7.02 5.96 -1.27
N LYS A 34 7.98 6.16 -0.36
CA LYS A 34 9.38 6.47 -0.73
C LYS A 34 10.37 5.42 -0.27
N LYS A 35 11.33 5.10 -1.14
CA LYS A 35 12.54 4.32 -0.83
C LYS A 35 13.72 4.88 -1.61
N GLY A 36 14.64 5.56 -0.93
CA GLY A 36 15.72 6.30 -1.59
C GLY A 36 15.16 7.30 -2.61
N ASN A 37 15.60 7.19 -3.86
CA ASN A 37 15.14 8.04 -4.98
C ASN A 37 13.84 7.56 -5.64
N GLU A 38 13.33 6.36 -5.29
CA GLU A 38 12.06 5.86 -5.83
C GLU A 38 10.88 6.51 -5.09
N VAL A 39 9.95 7.10 -5.85
CA VAL A 39 8.73 7.72 -5.31
C VAL A 39 7.50 7.13 -6.00
N ALA A 40 6.80 6.26 -5.29
CA ALA A 40 5.49 5.74 -5.69
C ALA A 40 4.38 6.64 -5.13
N LYS A 41 3.31 6.83 -5.89
CA LYS A 41 2.16 7.66 -5.49
C LYS A 41 0.85 6.97 -5.84
N ILE A 42 -0.09 7.02 -4.91
CA ILE A 42 -1.49 6.62 -5.07
C ILE A 42 -2.35 7.85 -4.77
N SER A 43 -3.26 8.21 -5.66
CA SER A 43 -4.24 9.28 -5.41
C SER A 43 -5.14 8.91 -4.23
N THR A 44 -5.51 9.88 -3.40
CA THR A 44 -6.57 9.67 -2.38
C THR A 44 -7.97 9.91 -2.95
N GLN A 45 -8.07 10.39 -4.19
CA GLN A 45 -9.34 10.55 -4.90
C GLN A 45 -9.67 9.25 -5.65
N GLU A 46 -10.76 8.62 -5.26
CA GLU A 46 -11.29 7.42 -5.92
C GLU A 46 -11.95 7.76 -7.26
N THR A 47 -11.82 6.86 -8.22
CA THR A 47 -12.51 6.92 -9.51
C THR A 47 -13.34 5.64 -9.70
N LYS A 48 -14.16 5.58 -10.75
CA LYS A 48 -14.89 4.34 -11.12
C LYS A 48 -13.99 3.11 -11.36
N HIS A 49 -12.68 3.30 -11.48
CA HIS A 49 -11.69 2.24 -11.68
C HIS A 49 -10.80 2.01 -10.45
N GLY A 50 -11.03 2.70 -9.33
CA GLY A 50 -10.17 2.74 -8.16
C GLY A 50 -9.27 3.98 -8.12
N PHE A 51 -8.15 3.89 -7.41
CA PHE A 51 -7.23 5.02 -7.19
C PHE A 51 -6.12 5.08 -8.23
N ALA A 52 -5.88 6.25 -8.81
CA ALA A 52 -4.84 6.44 -9.81
C ALA A 52 -3.43 6.28 -9.22
N MET A 53 -2.54 5.61 -9.97
CA MET A 53 -1.14 5.37 -9.59
C MET A 53 -0.15 6.03 -10.56
N ASN A 54 0.97 6.54 -10.07
CA ASN A 54 2.09 6.92 -10.93
C ASN A 54 2.86 5.69 -11.45
N GLU A 55 3.67 5.84 -12.50
CA GLU A 55 4.34 4.71 -13.18
C GLU A 55 5.18 3.84 -12.25
N VAL A 56 5.91 4.45 -11.30
CA VAL A 56 6.69 3.71 -10.30
C VAL A 56 5.78 2.81 -9.47
N CYS A 57 4.65 3.36 -8.99
CA CYS A 57 3.67 2.61 -8.23
C CYS A 57 3.00 1.51 -9.07
N GLN A 58 2.70 1.76 -10.34
CA GLN A 58 2.15 0.74 -11.25
C GLN A 58 3.08 -0.47 -11.42
N LYS A 59 4.40 -0.24 -11.57
CA LYS A 59 5.40 -1.31 -11.67
C LYS A 59 5.49 -2.13 -10.38
N LYS A 60 5.44 -1.47 -9.21
CA LYS A 60 5.44 -2.16 -7.91
C LYS A 60 4.13 -2.91 -7.69
N PHE A 61 2.99 -2.34 -8.07
CA PHE A 61 1.70 -3.01 -7.98
C PHE A 61 1.63 -4.26 -8.86
N ALA A 62 2.16 -4.21 -10.09
CA ALA A 62 2.28 -5.40 -10.92
C ALA A 62 3.14 -6.49 -10.25
N SER A 63 4.21 -6.10 -9.55
CA SER A 63 5.07 -7.03 -8.80
C SER A 63 4.33 -7.64 -7.60
N PHE A 64 3.55 -6.83 -6.89
CA PHE A 64 2.65 -7.28 -5.82
C PHE A 64 1.62 -8.29 -6.33
N CYS A 65 0.94 -8.02 -7.45
CA CYS A 65 -0.02 -8.95 -8.04
C CYS A 65 0.63 -10.29 -8.40
N ARG A 66 1.86 -10.28 -8.96
CA ARG A 66 2.60 -11.52 -9.22
C ARG A 66 2.94 -12.26 -7.93
N ALA A 67 3.40 -11.55 -6.90
CA ALA A 67 3.68 -12.15 -5.61
C ALA A 67 2.44 -12.77 -4.97
N TRP A 68 1.27 -12.14 -5.14
CA TRP A 68 -0.01 -12.67 -4.68
C TRP A 68 -0.42 -13.92 -5.45
N MET A 69 -0.35 -13.91 -6.78
CA MET A 69 -0.69 -15.07 -7.61
C MET A 69 0.21 -16.29 -7.34
N ASN A 70 1.45 -16.06 -6.90
CA ASN A 70 2.42 -17.13 -6.63
C ASN A 70 2.44 -17.61 -5.16
N ARG A 71 1.63 -16.99 -4.28
CA ARG A 71 1.57 -17.34 -2.85
C ARG A 71 0.23 -18.02 -2.52
N ASP A 72 0.11 -18.46 -1.28
CA ASP A 72 -1.15 -19.01 -0.78
C ASP A 72 -2.30 -17.97 -0.82
N LYS A 73 -3.53 -18.49 -0.83
CA LYS A 73 -4.77 -17.70 -0.92
C LYS A 73 -4.95 -16.68 0.22
N HIS A 74 -4.24 -16.84 1.33
CA HIS A 74 -4.34 -15.98 2.51
C HIS A 74 -3.32 -14.84 2.52
N PHE A 75 -2.43 -14.73 1.53
CA PHE A 75 -1.39 -13.71 1.51
C PHE A 75 -1.92 -12.28 1.73
N VAL A 76 -3.00 -11.90 1.04
CA VAL A 76 -3.63 -10.57 1.17
C VAL A 76 -4.26 -10.39 2.54
N ASP A 77 -4.93 -11.42 3.07
CA ASP A 77 -5.55 -11.37 4.40
C ASP A 77 -4.49 -11.23 5.50
N GLN A 78 -3.39 -11.94 5.38
CA GLN A 78 -2.26 -11.81 6.30
C GLN A 78 -1.67 -10.40 6.28
N LEU A 79 -1.53 -9.77 5.11
CA LEU A 79 -1.10 -8.38 5.01
C LEU A 79 -2.07 -7.43 5.71
N ARG A 80 -3.38 -7.64 5.55
CA ARG A 80 -4.40 -6.84 6.26
C ARG A 80 -4.26 -6.99 7.77
N MET A 81 -4.18 -8.22 8.26
CA MET A 81 -4.02 -8.50 9.69
C MET A 81 -2.76 -7.85 10.27
N ARG A 82 -1.62 -7.99 9.59
CA ARG A 82 -0.36 -7.35 10.02
C ARG A 82 -0.44 -5.83 10.01
N GLY A 83 -1.06 -5.25 8.98
CA GLY A 83 -1.30 -3.82 8.91
C GLY A 83 -2.12 -3.29 10.09
N MET A 84 -3.24 -3.95 10.38
CA MET A 84 -4.12 -3.60 11.50
C MET A 84 -3.44 -3.77 12.87
N ALA A 85 -2.71 -4.88 13.07
CA ALA A 85 -1.95 -5.11 14.29
C ALA A 85 -0.94 -3.98 14.56
N LYS A 86 -0.23 -3.53 13.53
CA LYS A 86 0.72 -2.42 13.62
C LYS A 86 0.04 -1.08 13.95
N MET A 87 -1.12 -0.80 13.35
CA MET A 87 -1.91 0.40 13.67
C MET A 87 -2.39 0.41 15.11
N ASN A 88 -2.88 -0.74 15.61
CA ASN A 88 -3.30 -0.88 17.00
C ASN A 88 -2.13 -0.64 17.97
N GLN A 89 -0.96 -1.21 17.70
CA GLN A 89 0.25 -0.97 18.50
C GLN A 89 0.62 0.52 18.58
N LEU A 90 0.60 1.22 17.45
CA LEU A 90 0.88 2.66 17.40
C LEU A 90 -0.17 3.47 18.17
N SER A 91 -1.44 3.09 18.09
CA SER A 91 -2.52 3.74 18.84
C SER A 91 -2.34 3.59 20.35
N TYR A 92 -1.98 2.40 20.83
CA TYR A 92 -1.71 2.19 22.26
C TYR A 92 -0.49 3.00 22.75
N GLN A 93 0.55 3.10 21.94
CA GLN A 93 1.73 3.90 22.29
C GLN A 93 1.41 5.41 22.39
N GLN A 94 0.45 5.90 21.62
CA GLN A 94 0.01 7.31 21.68
C GLN A 94 -0.87 7.62 22.89
N VAL A 95 -1.61 6.64 23.40
CA VAL A 95 -2.45 6.80 24.60
C VAL A 95 -1.63 6.67 25.89
N ALA A 96 -0.52 5.95 25.84
CA ALA A 96 0.38 5.74 26.99
C ALA A 96 1.48 6.81 27.14
N ALA A 97 1.54 7.80 26.24
CA ALA A 97 2.49 8.91 26.24
C ALA A 97 1.82 10.22 26.69
#